data_AF-A0A507ED59-F1
#
_entry.id   AF-A0A507ED59-F1
#
_cell.length_a   1.000
_cell.length_b   1.000
_cell.length_c   1.000
_cell.angle_alpha   90.00
_cell.angle_beta   90.00
_cell.angle_gamma   90.00
#
_symmetry.space_group_name_H-M   'P 1'
#
loop_
_entity.id
_entity.type
_entity.pdbx_description
1 polymer ?
#
loop_
_entity_poly.entity_id
_entity_poly.type
_entity_poly.pdbx_seq_one_letter_code
_entity_poly.pdbx_strand_id
1 'polypeptide(L)'
;MRSVRFATTTAASAAPAASSTRTAPLLMVSSPHPQSAIRLVRFNPVSKEMPQTQLYNRQRAAIQQMHHSFWAANNSHFEAQMAAFEQKVYERTGNQATHAEFARFYKSYLTENQQRHWEYNTKWWRANAELAVLALKSATASVTNAQPAAPVSLLPNTDSMVGSVVGLGRGLKTLVYVLIGMDPQSKRSAQGVSVR
;
A
#
# COMPACT_ATOMS: atom_id res chain seq x y z
N MET A 1 -52.74 -54.56 -12.23
CA MET A 1 -52.96 -55.00 -10.84
C MET A 1 -51.73 -54.64 -10.00
N ARG A 2 -51.99 -54.15 -8.78
CA ARG A 2 -51.07 -54.02 -7.62
C ARG A 2 -49.94 -52.97 -7.64
N SER A 3 -50.27 -51.84 -7.01
CA SER A 3 -49.50 -51.18 -5.93
C SER A 3 -48.48 -52.08 -5.22
N VAL A 4 -47.28 -51.55 -4.93
CA VAL A 4 -46.77 -51.39 -3.55
C VAL A 4 -45.81 -50.18 -3.52
N ARG A 5 -46.09 -49.24 -2.62
CA ARG A 5 -45.18 -48.18 -2.17
C ARG A 5 -44.32 -48.73 -1.03
N PHE A 6 -43.06 -48.35 -0.96
CA PHE A 6 -42.36 -48.26 0.33
C PHE A 6 -41.74 -46.87 0.47
N ALA A 7 -42.28 -46.13 1.43
CA ALA A 7 -41.68 -44.93 1.96
C ALA A 7 -40.68 -45.34 3.05
N THR A 8 -39.49 -44.76 2.99
CA THR A 8 -38.61 -44.66 4.17
C THR A 8 -38.29 -43.19 4.38
N THR A 9 -39.04 -42.61 5.31
CA THR A 9 -38.71 -41.38 6.01
C THR A 9 -37.40 -41.59 6.75
N THR A 10 -36.35 -40.85 6.38
CA THR A 10 -35.29 -40.50 7.32
C THR A 10 -35.12 -38.99 7.26
N ALA A 11 -35.43 -38.39 8.40
CA ALA A 11 -35.57 -36.96 8.60
C ALA A 11 -34.34 -36.16 8.18
N ALA A 12 -34.62 -35.01 7.59
CA ALA A 12 -33.70 -33.91 7.41
C ALA A 12 -33.11 -33.51 8.76
N SER A 13 -31.84 -33.86 8.99
CA SER A 13 -30.99 -33.12 9.92
C SER A 13 -30.21 -32.11 9.09
N ALA A 14 -30.85 -30.99 8.79
CA ALA A 14 -30.19 -29.79 8.32
C ALA A 14 -29.17 -29.39 9.39
N ALA A 15 -27.91 -29.75 9.18
CA ALA A 15 -26.81 -29.18 9.93
C ALA A 15 -26.91 -27.64 9.78
N PRO A 16 -26.88 -26.87 10.89
CA PRO A 16 -26.90 -25.44 10.79
C PRO A 16 -25.69 -25.04 9.94
N ALA A 17 -25.95 -24.35 8.84
CA ALA A 17 -24.92 -23.68 8.08
C ALA A 17 -24.14 -22.86 9.10
N ALA A 18 -22.95 -23.35 9.46
CA ALA A 18 -22.01 -22.60 10.25
C ALA A 18 -21.79 -21.32 9.44
N SER A 19 -22.44 -20.24 9.87
CA SER A 19 -22.15 -18.90 9.46
C SER A 19 -20.71 -18.69 9.88
N SER A 20 -19.79 -19.07 8.99
CA SER A 20 -18.41 -18.66 9.07
C SER A 20 -18.51 -17.14 9.01
N THR A 21 -18.53 -16.50 10.18
CA THR A 21 -18.17 -15.11 10.34
C THR A 21 -16.71 -15.04 9.92
N ARG A 22 -16.50 -15.09 8.60
CA ARG A 22 -15.24 -14.81 7.96
C ARG A 22 -15.04 -13.35 8.27
N THR A 23 -14.38 -13.08 9.40
CA THR A 23 -13.87 -11.77 9.77
C THR A 23 -13.23 -11.23 8.50
N ALA A 24 -13.92 -10.32 7.82
CA ALA A 24 -13.43 -9.79 6.56
C ALA A 24 -12.05 -9.23 6.87
N PRO A 25 -11.01 -9.57 6.08
CA PRO A 25 -9.68 -9.07 6.36
C PRO A 25 -9.77 -7.55 6.50
N LEU A 26 -9.30 -7.03 7.63
CA LEU A 26 -9.35 -5.62 8.02
C LEU A 26 -8.78 -4.66 6.96
N LEU A 27 -8.05 -5.19 5.97
CA LEU A 27 -7.39 -4.47 4.92
C LEU A 27 -7.39 -5.31 3.62
N MET A 28 -8.09 -4.87 2.58
CA MET A 28 -8.07 -5.52 1.27
C MET A 28 -7.17 -4.73 0.33
N VAL A 29 -6.06 -5.34 -0.12
CA VAL A 29 -5.09 -4.74 -1.05
C VAL A 29 -5.38 -5.26 -2.46
N SER A 30 -5.51 -4.36 -3.43
CA SER A 30 -5.71 -4.71 -4.84
C SER A 30 -4.41 -5.10 -5.55
N SER A 31 -4.56 -5.69 -6.74
CA SER A 31 -3.48 -5.81 -7.71
C SER A 31 -2.93 -4.43 -8.10
N PRO A 32 -1.67 -4.34 -8.60
CA PRO A 32 -1.12 -3.09 -9.08
C PRO A 32 -2.04 -2.43 -10.12
N HIS A 33 -2.27 -1.12 -9.98
CA HIS A 33 -3.06 -0.37 -10.95
C HIS A 33 -2.31 -0.27 -12.29
N PRO A 34 -2.97 -0.47 -13.45
CA PRO A 34 -2.29 -0.50 -14.75
C PRO A 34 -1.53 0.79 -15.08
N GLN A 35 -2.09 1.96 -14.74
CA GLN A 35 -1.46 3.25 -15.06
C GLN A 35 -0.44 3.72 -14.02
N SER A 36 -0.75 3.60 -12.72
CA SER A 36 0.10 4.16 -11.66
C SER A 36 1.05 3.14 -11.04
N ALA A 37 0.92 1.85 -11.36
CA ALA A 37 1.62 0.71 -10.73
C ALA A 37 1.44 0.59 -9.19
N ILE A 38 0.56 1.39 -8.58
CA ILE A 38 0.32 1.39 -7.13
C ILE A 38 -0.75 0.35 -6.78
N ARG A 39 -0.55 -0.34 -5.65
CA ARG A 39 -1.58 -1.21 -5.05
C ARG A 39 -2.53 -0.37 -4.20
N LEU A 40 -3.78 -0.26 -4.62
CA LEU A 40 -4.80 0.50 -3.89
C LEU A 40 -5.35 -0.35 -2.73
N VAL A 41 -5.47 0.25 -1.56
CA VAL A 41 -6.13 -0.34 -0.40
C VAL A 41 -7.60 0.05 -0.41
N ARG A 42 -8.48 -0.94 -0.19
CA ARG A 42 -9.90 -0.70 0.08
C ARG A 42 -10.11 -0.65 1.59
N PHE A 43 -10.62 0.48 2.06
CA PHE A 43 -11.07 0.65 3.44
C PHE A 43 -12.49 0.12 3.56
N ASN A 44 -12.75 -0.74 4.54
CA ASN A 44 -14.10 -1.23 4.81
C ASN A 44 -14.91 -0.09 5.41
N PRO A 45 -16.06 0.32 4.84
CA PRO A 45 -16.93 1.28 5.48
C PRO A 45 -17.66 0.59 6.63
N VAL A 46 -17.01 0.43 7.79
CA VAL A 46 -17.71 -0.09 8.96
C VAL A 46 -18.65 1.01 9.49
N SER A 47 -19.96 0.77 9.38
CA SER A 47 -21.03 1.72 9.68
C SER A 47 -21.14 2.16 11.16
N LYS A 48 -20.34 1.57 12.05
CA LYS A 48 -20.32 1.86 13.51
C LYS A 48 -18.99 2.44 14.01
N GLU A 49 -18.14 2.96 13.12
CA GLU A 49 -16.87 3.56 13.53
C GLU A 49 -17.07 4.88 14.29
N MET A 50 -16.22 5.11 15.29
CA MET A 50 -16.11 6.40 15.98
C MET A 50 -15.80 7.53 14.98
N PRO A 51 -16.31 8.76 15.18
CA PRO A 51 -16.09 9.88 14.26
C PRO A 51 -14.62 10.13 13.90
N GLN A 52 -13.71 9.94 14.86
CA GLN A 52 -12.26 10.11 14.67
C GLN A 52 -11.67 9.04 13.75
N THR A 53 -12.13 7.79 13.86
CA THR A 53 -11.71 6.69 12.99
C THR A 53 -12.21 6.89 11.56
N GLN A 54 -13.45 7.40 11.40
CA GLN A 54 -13.97 7.77 10.08
C GLN A 54 -13.15 8.89 9.44
N LEU A 55 -12.79 9.92 10.21
CA LEU A 55 -11.93 11.02 9.73
C LEU A 55 -10.56 10.49 9.30
N TYR A 56 -9.95 9.63 10.10
CA TYR A 56 -8.68 8.97 9.77
C TYR A 56 -8.76 8.17 8.47
N ASN A 57 -9.80 7.34 8.32
CA ASN A 57 -10.00 6.52 7.11
C ASN A 57 -10.26 7.38 5.86
N ARG A 58 -11.02 8.48 5.98
CA ARG A 58 -11.21 9.45 4.88
C ARG A 58 -9.88 10.11 4.48
N GLN A 59 -9.07 10.52 5.45
CA GLN A 59 -7.77 11.13 5.17
C GLN A 59 -6.81 10.15 4.48
N ARG A 60 -6.81 8.87 4.91
CA ARG A 60 -6.05 7.82 4.22
C ARG A 60 -6.48 7.63 2.77
N ALA A 61 -7.79 7.58 2.53
CA ALA A 61 -8.33 7.45 1.18
C ALA A 61 -7.91 8.64 0.30
N ALA A 62 -7.97 9.86 0.83
CA ALA A 62 -7.52 11.06 0.12
C ALA A 62 -6.02 11.03 -0.22
N ILE A 63 -5.16 10.63 0.74
CA ILE A 63 -3.71 10.48 0.50
C ILE A 63 -3.44 9.41 -0.55
N GLN A 64 -4.13 8.27 -0.48
CA GLN A 64 -4.00 7.20 -1.47
C GLN A 64 -4.41 7.68 -2.87
N GLN A 65 -5.51 8.43 -2.98
CA GLN A 65 -5.96 8.99 -4.25
C GLN A 65 -4.95 10.01 -4.80
N MET A 66 -4.43 10.90 -3.96
CA MET A 66 -3.37 11.84 -4.33
C MET A 66 -2.13 11.11 -4.87
N HIS A 67 -1.68 10.07 -4.15
CA HIS A 67 -0.54 9.25 -4.54
C HIS A 67 -0.78 8.56 -5.89
N HIS A 68 -1.96 7.94 -6.05
CA HIS A 68 -2.37 7.29 -7.28
C HIS A 68 -2.39 8.26 -8.47
N SER A 69 -3.06 9.41 -8.33
CA SER A 69 -3.18 10.40 -9.40
C SER A 69 -1.82 10.95 -9.84
N PHE A 70 -0.93 11.23 -8.88
CA PHE A 70 0.42 11.70 -9.20
C PHE A 70 1.19 10.67 -10.03
N TRP A 71 1.21 9.41 -9.59
CA TRP A 71 1.98 8.36 -10.28
C TRP A 71 1.37 7.95 -11.61
N ALA A 72 0.03 7.97 -11.74
CA ALA A 72 -0.62 7.77 -13.03
C ALA A 72 -0.17 8.84 -14.05
N ALA A 73 -0.23 10.12 -13.65
CA ALA A 73 0.20 11.22 -14.51
C ALA A 73 1.71 11.19 -14.80
N ASN A 74 2.54 10.88 -13.80
CA ASN A 74 3.99 10.77 -13.96
C ASN A 74 4.38 9.66 -14.94
N ASN A 75 3.74 8.50 -14.84
CA ASN A 75 4.04 7.35 -15.71
C ASN A 75 3.63 7.65 -17.15
N SER A 76 2.43 8.18 -17.39
CA SER A 76 2.00 8.57 -18.74
C SER A 76 2.91 9.64 -19.35
N HIS A 77 3.34 10.61 -18.55
CA HIS A 77 4.30 11.64 -18.99
C HIS A 77 5.67 11.03 -19.34
N PHE A 78 6.17 10.10 -18.52
CA PHE A 78 7.42 9.40 -18.77
C PHE A 78 7.37 8.56 -20.06
N GLU A 79 6.31 7.78 -20.25
CA GLU A 79 6.10 6.96 -21.45
C GLU A 79 6.08 7.82 -22.72
N ALA A 80 5.38 8.96 -22.69
CA ALA A 80 5.34 9.90 -23.81
C ALA A 80 6.72 10.47 -24.13
N GLN A 81 7.49 10.88 -23.12
CA GLN A 81 8.85 11.40 -23.33
C GLN A 81 9.83 10.32 -23.81
N MET A 82 9.69 9.10 -23.31
CA MET A 82 10.50 7.96 -23.74
C MET A 82 10.26 7.65 -25.21
N ALA A 83 9.00 7.55 -25.63
CA ALA A 83 8.64 7.29 -27.03
C ALA A 83 9.16 8.40 -27.96
N ALA A 84 9.00 9.66 -27.55
CA ALA A 84 9.52 10.80 -28.32
C ALA A 84 11.05 10.80 -28.41
N PHE A 85 11.74 10.36 -27.37
CA PHE A 85 13.20 10.22 -27.37
C PHE A 85 13.66 9.10 -28.30
N GLU A 86 13.06 7.92 -28.21
CA GLU A 86 13.38 6.78 -29.08
C GLU A 86 13.16 7.13 -30.55
N GLN A 87 12.05 7.79 -30.88
CA GLN A 87 11.78 8.28 -32.23
C GLN A 87 12.86 9.24 -32.73
N LYS A 88 13.25 10.23 -31.91
CA LYS A 88 14.32 11.19 -32.27
C LYS A 88 15.66 10.51 -32.52
N VAL A 89 16.00 9.48 -31.74
CA VAL A 89 17.26 8.73 -31.94
C VAL A 89 17.20 7.90 -33.21
N TYR A 90 16.05 7.28 -33.48
CA TYR A 90 15.83 6.51 -34.70
C TYR A 90 15.90 7.39 -35.95
N GLU A 91 15.25 8.55 -35.95
CA GLU A 91 15.31 9.51 -37.08
C GLU A 91 16.73 10.02 -37.35
N ARG A 92 17.55 10.17 -36.30
CA ARG A 92 18.92 10.67 -36.43
C ARG A 92 19.92 9.59 -36.84
N THR A 93 19.76 8.36 -36.37
CA THR A 93 20.79 7.30 -36.49
C THR A 93 20.36 6.10 -37.34
N GLY A 94 19.07 5.97 -37.66
CA GLY A 94 18.47 4.78 -38.27
C GLY A 94 18.43 3.56 -37.35
N ASN A 95 18.87 3.68 -36.09
CA ASN A 95 19.02 2.60 -35.12
C ASN A 95 18.26 2.90 -33.83
N GLN A 96 18.01 1.85 -33.05
CA GLN A 96 17.46 2.00 -31.70
C GLN A 96 18.44 2.72 -30.76
N ALA A 97 17.90 3.37 -29.73
CA ALA A 97 18.72 4.07 -28.75
C ALA A 97 19.66 3.13 -28.00
N THR A 98 20.92 3.54 -27.91
CA THR A 98 21.96 2.83 -27.17
C THR A 98 21.80 3.03 -25.66
N HIS A 99 22.41 2.15 -24.87
CA HIS A 99 22.38 2.25 -23.40
C HIS A 99 22.95 3.58 -22.88
N ALA A 100 23.99 4.11 -23.53
CA ALA A 100 24.58 5.40 -23.18
C ALA A 100 23.64 6.58 -23.46
N GLU A 101 22.80 6.47 -24.48
CA GLU A 101 21.79 7.47 -24.81
C GLU A 101 20.62 7.43 -23.83
N PHE A 102 20.15 6.23 -23.48
CA PHE A 102 19.16 6.07 -22.41
C PHE A 102 19.67 6.63 -21.09
N ALA A 103 20.92 6.37 -20.71
CA ALA A 103 21.50 6.93 -19.48
C ALA A 103 21.47 8.47 -19.47
N ARG A 104 21.76 9.11 -20.61
CA ARG A 104 21.64 10.57 -20.76
C ARG A 104 20.19 11.03 -20.68
N PHE A 105 19.29 10.36 -21.39
CA PHE A 105 17.85 10.63 -21.33
C PHE A 105 17.33 10.57 -19.89
N TYR A 106 17.61 9.48 -19.17
CA TYR A 106 17.16 9.31 -17.79
C TYR A 106 17.67 10.41 -16.88
N LYS A 107 18.95 10.78 -17.01
CA LYS A 107 19.53 11.87 -16.24
C LYS A 107 18.79 13.19 -16.52
N SER A 108 18.59 13.54 -17.79
CA SER A 108 17.88 14.77 -18.17
C SER A 108 16.44 14.76 -17.69
N TYR A 109 15.70 13.67 -17.91
CA TYR A 109 14.32 13.51 -17.46
C TYR A 109 14.20 13.72 -15.94
N LEU A 110 15.08 13.09 -15.15
CA LEU A 110 15.07 13.24 -13.69
C LEU A 110 15.41 14.68 -13.25
N THR A 111 16.35 15.34 -13.92
CA THR A 111 16.68 16.74 -13.63
C THR A 111 15.53 17.68 -13.96
N GLU A 112 14.94 17.55 -15.15
CA GLU A 112 13.84 18.41 -15.61
C GLU A 112 12.57 18.25 -14.76
N ASN A 113 12.33 17.05 -14.23
CA ASN A 113 11.15 16.76 -13.42
C ASN A 113 11.42 16.84 -11.91
N GLN A 114 12.62 17.27 -11.49
CA GLN A 114 13.03 17.30 -10.09
C GLN A 114 12.08 18.15 -9.23
N GLN A 115 11.75 19.36 -9.70
CA GLN A 115 10.87 20.28 -8.97
C GLN A 115 9.47 19.66 -8.74
N ARG A 116 8.90 19.03 -9.78
CA ARG A 116 7.61 18.35 -9.70
C ARG A 116 7.62 17.24 -8.64
N HIS A 117 8.69 16.43 -8.60
CA HIS A 117 8.85 15.39 -7.58
C HIS A 117 9.04 15.98 -6.18
N TRP A 118 9.78 17.08 -6.05
CA TRP A 118 9.99 17.75 -4.77
C TRP A 118 8.68 18.31 -4.20
N GLU A 119 7.86 18.97 -5.02
CA GLU A 119 6.54 19.47 -4.61
C GLU A 119 5.60 18.35 -4.19
N TYR A 120 5.58 17.27 -4.98
CA TYR A 120 4.80 16.08 -4.67
C TYR A 120 5.24 15.46 -3.33
N ASN A 121 6.54 15.22 -3.14
CA ASN A 121 7.08 14.63 -1.92
C ASN A 121 6.76 15.51 -0.71
N THR A 122 6.89 16.83 -0.85
CA THR A 122 6.56 17.79 0.22
C THR A 122 5.08 17.68 0.62
N LYS A 123 4.16 17.65 -0.35
CA LYS A 123 2.72 17.47 -0.09
C LYS A 123 2.42 16.13 0.57
N TRP A 124 3.02 15.06 0.04
CA TRP A 124 2.84 13.71 0.55
C TRP A 124 3.33 13.55 1.99
N TRP A 125 4.51 14.08 2.31
CA TRP A 125 5.05 14.07 3.68
C TRP A 125 4.19 14.87 4.64
N ARG A 126 3.74 16.07 4.25
CA ARG A 126 2.83 16.88 5.07
C ARG A 126 1.55 16.11 5.38
N ALA A 127 0.92 15.52 4.37
CA ALA A 127 -0.33 14.78 4.55
C ALA A 127 -0.14 13.54 5.45
N ASN A 128 0.99 12.82 5.32
CA ASN A 128 1.28 11.69 6.19
C ASN A 128 1.61 12.11 7.64
N ALA A 129 2.26 13.25 7.85
CA ALA A 129 2.50 13.80 9.18
C ALA A 129 1.18 14.17 9.88
N GLU A 130 0.26 14.84 9.16
CA GLU A 130 -1.09 15.13 9.65
C GLU A 130 -1.86 13.84 9.99
N LEU A 131 -1.74 12.82 9.13
CA LEU A 131 -2.35 11.52 9.36
C LEU A 131 -1.78 10.82 10.61
N ALA A 132 -0.48 10.93 10.86
CA ALA A 132 0.15 10.37 12.07
C ALA A 132 -0.38 11.05 13.35
N VAL A 133 -0.57 12.37 13.31
CA VAL A 133 -1.20 13.11 14.42
C VAL A 133 -2.64 12.66 14.65
N LEU A 134 -3.43 12.45 13.59
CA LEU A 134 -4.79 11.92 13.69
C LEU A 134 -4.81 10.50 14.27
N ALA A 135 -3.89 9.64 13.84
CA ALA A 135 -3.74 8.28 14.36
C ALA A 135 -3.47 8.32 15.87
N LEU A 136 -2.51 9.14 16.31
CA LEU A 136 -2.18 9.29 17.72
C LEU A 136 -3.38 9.79 18.55
N LYS A 137 -4.12 10.79 18.05
CA LYS A 137 -5.36 11.28 18.69
C LYS A 137 -6.45 10.22 18.79
N SER A 138 -6.62 9.38 17.76
CA SER A 138 -7.62 8.31 17.77
C SER A 138 -7.24 7.17 18.74
N ALA A 139 -5.95 6.89 18.88
CA ALA A 139 -5.44 5.87 19.78
C ALA A 139 -5.65 6.26 21.25
N THR A 140 -5.34 7.51 21.62
CA THR A 140 -5.57 7.99 22.99
C THR A 140 -7.05 8.06 23.35
N ALA A 141 -7.93 8.48 22.43
CA ALA A 141 -9.38 8.49 22.65
C ALA A 141 -9.99 7.09 22.86
N SER A 142 -9.37 6.05 22.30
CA SER A 142 -9.77 4.66 22.49
C SER A 142 -9.35 4.14 23.88
N VAL A 143 -8.21 4.61 24.40
CA VAL A 143 -7.72 4.29 25.75
C VAL A 143 -8.56 4.98 26.82
N THR A 144 -9.00 6.22 26.60
CA THR A 144 -9.80 6.96 27.60
C THR A 144 -11.26 6.47 27.69
N ASN A 145 -11.81 5.90 26.61
CA ASN A 145 -13.14 5.28 26.60
C ASN A 145 -13.13 3.78 26.95
N ALA A 146 -11.97 3.21 27.27
CA ALA A 146 -11.91 1.88 27.87
C ALA A 146 -12.52 1.97 29.28
N GLN A 147 -13.79 1.60 29.38
CA GLN A 147 -14.50 1.40 30.63
C GLN A 147 -13.60 0.59 31.59
N PRO A 148 -13.43 0.98 32.87
CA PRO A 148 -12.59 0.21 33.79
C PRO A 148 -13.14 -1.21 33.84
N ALA A 149 -12.36 -2.15 33.29
CA ALA A 149 -12.64 -3.56 33.45
C ALA A 149 -12.67 -3.84 34.96
N ALA A 150 -13.72 -4.55 35.39
CA ALA A 150 -13.90 -4.98 36.77
C ALA A 150 -12.58 -5.55 37.35
N PRO A 151 -12.30 -5.35 38.64
CA PRO A 151 -11.00 -5.70 39.22
C PRO A 151 -10.76 -7.21 39.12
N VAL A 152 -9.91 -7.60 38.16
CA VAL A 152 -9.38 -8.96 38.07
C VAL A 152 -8.26 -9.06 39.11
N SER A 153 -8.45 -10.01 40.01
CA SER A 153 -7.57 -10.35 41.13
C SER A 153 -6.12 -10.59 40.71
N LEU A 154 -5.23 -9.96 41.49
CA LEU A 154 -3.78 -10.10 41.62
C LEU A 154 -3.19 -11.46 41.21
N LEU A 155 -2.17 -11.43 40.34
CA LEU A 155 -0.81 -11.93 40.62
C LEU A 155 0.16 -11.39 39.54
N PRO A 156 1.38 -10.93 39.89
CA PRO A 156 2.32 -10.38 38.92
C PRO A 156 3.18 -11.50 38.32
N ASN A 157 3.37 -11.47 36.99
CA ASN A 157 4.52 -12.12 36.38
C ASN A 157 5.27 -11.07 35.58
N THR A 158 6.32 -10.54 36.19
CA THR A 158 7.30 -9.66 35.58
C THR A 158 8.25 -10.52 34.76
N ASP A 159 8.10 -10.53 33.44
CA ASP A 159 9.20 -10.77 32.49
C ASP A 159 8.72 -10.56 31.05
N SER A 160 9.08 -9.39 30.47
CA SER A 160 9.33 -9.14 29.03
C SER A 160 9.15 -7.65 28.70
N MET A 161 10.02 -6.81 29.25
CA MET A 161 10.12 -5.39 28.87
C MET A 161 11.59 -5.00 28.65
N VAL A 162 12.27 -5.70 27.74
CA VAL A 162 13.52 -5.21 27.13
C VAL A 162 13.58 -5.69 25.68
N GLY A 163 13.22 -4.82 24.74
CA GLY A 163 13.42 -5.16 23.33
C GLY A 163 12.63 -4.32 22.34
N SER A 164 12.66 -2.99 22.39
CA SER A 164 12.16 -2.14 21.30
C SER A 164 12.71 -0.71 21.37
N VAL A 165 14.03 -0.53 21.28
CA VAL A 165 14.62 0.82 21.04
C VAL A 165 15.75 0.81 19.99
N VAL A 166 16.26 -0.34 19.55
CA VAL A 166 17.38 -0.39 18.59
C VAL A 166 16.87 -0.61 17.17
N GLY A 167 16.28 0.43 16.57
CA GLY A 167 15.81 0.37 15.17
C GLY A 167 15.87 1.69 14.39
N LEU A 168 16.16 2.82 15.04
CA LEU A 168 16.06 4.15 14.43
C LEU A 168 17.27 4.57 13.57
N GLY A 169 18.43 3.95 13.76
CA GLY A 169 19.68 4.41 13.13
C GLY A 169 19.92 3.94 11.69
N ARG A 170 19.28 2.86 11.23
CA ARG A 170 19.51 2.29 9.88
C ARG A 170 18.49 2.74 8.84
N GLY A 171 17.36 3.33 9.24
CA GLY A 171 16.30 3.79 8.34
C GLY A 171 16.62 5.08 7.58
N LEU A 172 17.50 5.94 8.11
CA LEU A 172 17.78 7.25 7.51
C LEU A 172 18.53 7.18 6.17
N LYS A 173 19.42 6.20 5.98
CA LYS A 173 20.12 6.04 4.69
C LYS A 173 19.19 5.47 3.61
N THR A 174 18.25 4.59 3.98
CA THR A 174 17.21 4.10 3.07
C THR A 174 16.19 5.19 2.72
N LEU A 175 15.91 6.10 3.65
CA LEU A 175 15.07 7.27 3.44
C LEU A 175 15.60 8.18 2.32
N VAL A 176 16.91 8.37 2.19
CA VAL A 176 17.51 9.14 1.08
C VAL A 176 17.29 8.46 -0.28
N TYR A 177 17.31 7.12 -0.34
CA TYR A 177 17.04 6.39 -1.59
C TYR A 177 15.55 6.38 -1.97
N VAL A 178 14.65 6.34 -0.98
CA VAL A 178 13.20 6.49 -1.19
C VAL A 178 12.85 7.95 -1.53
N LEU A 179 13.58 8.94 -1.00
CA LEU A 179 13.44 10.37 -1.34
C LEU A 179 13.79 10.69 -2.80
N ILE A 180 14.56 9.82 -3.49
CA ILE A 180 14.95 9.95 -4.90
C ILE A 180 14.06 9.08 -5.83
N GLY A 181 13.10 8.32 -5.28
CA GLY A 181 12.22 7.48 -6.10
C GLY A 181 12.91 6.29 -6.77
N MET A 182 14.08 5.88 -6.26
CA MET A 182 14.70 4.62 -6.67
C MET A 182 14.22 3.49 -5.75
N ASP A 183 13.39 2.60 -6.28
CA ASP A 183 13.12 1.31 -5.66
C ASP A 183 14.44 0.51 -5.57
N PRO A 184 14.90 0.12 -4.36
CA PRO A 184 16.09 -0.73 -4.19
C PRO A 184 15.93 -2.12 -4.84
N GLN A 185 14.72 -2.54 -5.26
CA GLN A 185 14.50 -3.80 -5.99
C GLN A 185 15.03 -3.78 -7.43
N SER A 186 15.30 -2.62 -8.05
CA SER A 186 15.91 -2.57 -9.39
C SER A 186 17.30 -3.19 -9.47
N LYS A 187 17.99 -3.35 -8.32
CA LYS A 187 19.32 -3.98 -8.27
C LYS A 187 19.30 -5.51 -8.26
N ARG A 188 18.16 -6.16 -7.98
CA ARG A 188 18.09 -7.63 -7.98
C ARG A 188 17.88 -8.21 -9.38
N SER A 189 17.25 -7.47 -10.28
CA SER A 189 17.04 -7.92 -11.66
C SER A 189 18.27 -7.72 -12.56
N ALA A 190 19.30 -6.99 -12.10
CA ALA A 190 20.54 -6.76 -12.85
C ALA A 190 21.67 -7.76 -12.50
N GLN A 191 21.45 -8.70 -11.59
CA GLN A 191 22.44 -9.71 -11.18
C GLN A 191 22.01 -11.15 -11.47
N GLY A 192 20.94 -11.33 -12.27
CA GLY A 192 20.41 -12.63 -12.67
C GLY A 192 20.56 -12.91 -14.17
N VAL A 193 21.67 -12.52 -14.80
CA VAL A 193 22.04 -13.09 -16.11
C VAL A 193 22.74 -14.41 -15.83
N SER A 194 21.95 -15.48 -15.83
CA SER A 194 22.45 -16.85 -15.88
C SER A 194 23.14 -17.06 -17.22
N VAL A 195 24.47 -17.19 -17.19
CA VAL A 195 25.19 -17.87 -18.26
C VAL A 195 24.80 -19.34 -18.21
N ARG A 196 23.95 -19.76 -19.15
CA ARG A 196 23.97 -21.09 -19.75
C ARG A 196 23.26 -21.07 -21.08
#